data_AF-A0A1F3PPK5-F1
#
_entry.id   AF-A0A1F3PPK5-F1
#
_cell.length_a   1.000
_cell.length_b   1.000
_cell.length_c   1.000
_cell.angle_alpha   90.00
_cell.angle_beta   90.00
_cell.angle_gamma   90.00
#
_symmetry.space_group_name_H-M   'P 1'
#
loop_
_entity.id
_entity.type
_entity.pdbx_description
1 polymer ?
#
loop_
_entity_poly.entity_id
_entity_poly.type
_entity_poly.pdbx_seq_one_letter_code
_entity_poly.pdbx_strand_id
1 'polypeptide(L)'
;MRLSIIISLIICIIASCDTQQTSPESKTTTTIDTLDNNSKIEEKFKPIKPDYCLKFENDSGYILAEEGKKFLYSASLSDTFGGYWDNSDNAEIAGKYYKTKSNSIYLCIRDLDKEAWSDYFLMEILSDGSIVNCEKYSHGNYECCWGGKIGFFKINDFYCFKSCGTGSGYCGTQLYIFKKIIPQESQNPIYSGYLESIWGKEMEEERVSSSIKAKGDTIVLSYQRNRGKRNEKTNQLNITASKKFTVMFLPAKDGVWYATDSTEIRDFLW
;
A
#
# COMPACT_ATOMS: atom_id res chain seq x y z
N MET A 1 2.41 10.16 -61.21
CA MET A 1 1.03 10.68 -61.06
C MET A 1 0.83 11.06 -59.61
N ARG A 2 1.11 12.31 -59.21
CA ARG A 2 0.11 13.36 -58.88
C ARG A 2 -1.16 12.80 -58.23
N LEU A 3 -1.35 13.05 -56.93
CA LEU A 3 -2.20 14.17 -56.46
C LEU A 3 -2.05 14.37 -54.94
N SER A 4 -1.62 15.57 -54.55
CA SER A 4 -1.68 16.09 -53.18
C SER A 4 -3.09 16.61 -52.88
N ILE A 5 -3.59 16.42 -51.66
CA ILE A 5 -4.66 17.27 -51.11
C ILE A 5 -4.27 17.68 -49.69
N ILE A 6 -4.02 18.98 -49.57
CA ILE A 6 -3.89 19.76 -48.34
C ILE A 6 -5.28 20.34 -48.06
N ILE A 7 -5.78 20.21 -46.83
CA ILE A 7 -6.88 21.04 -46.34
C ILE A 7 -6.45 21.67 -45.02
N SER A 8 -6.16 22.96 -45.08
CA SER A 8 -6.08 23.88 -43.96
C SER A 8 -7.49 24.31 -43.59
N LEU A 9 -7.83 24.35 -42.29
CA LEU A 9 -8.96 25.13 -41.80
C LEU A 9 -8.49 26.09 -40.71
N ILE A 10 -8.57 27.37 -41.05
CA ILE A 10 -8.43 28.55 -40.19
C ILE A 10 -9.85 28.94 -39.79
N ILE A 11 -10.12 29.12 -38.49
CA ILE A 11 -11.28 29.92 -38.04
C ILE A 11 -10.81 30.88 -36.96
N CYS A 12 -11.17 32.15 -37.19
CA CYS A 12 -10.82 33.35 -36.48
C CYS A 12 -11.51 33.52 -35.12
N ILE A 13 -10.84 34.36 -34.33
CA ILE A 13 -11.21 35.02 -33.09
C ILE A 13 -12.49 35.84 -33.25
N ILE A 14 -13.35 35.86 -32.22
CA ILE A 14 -14.21 37.01 -31.91
C ILE A 14 -14.13 37.29 -30.41
N ALA A 15 -13.52 38.44 -30.09
CA ALA A 15 -13.65 39.12 -28.81
C ALA A 15 -14.91 39.99 -28.85
N SER A 16 -15.63 40.09 -27.73
CA SER A 16 -16.59 41.18 -27.50
C SER A 16 -16.49 41.63 -26.04
N CYS A 17 -16.20 42.92 -25.88
CA CYS A 17 -16.24 43.67 -24.63
C CYS A 17 -17.60 44.37 -24.46
N ASP A 18 -17.92 44.62 -23.18
CA ASP A 18 -18.77 45.68 -22.60
C ASP A 18 -20.29 45.64 -22.91
N THR A 19 -21.23 46.01 -22.02
CA THR A 19 -21.16 46.98 -20.91
C THR A 19 -22.32 46.75 -19.90
N GLN A 20 -22.00 46.92 -18.61
CA GLN A 20 -22.77 47.49 -17.48
C GLN A 20 -24.28 47.22 -17.28
N GLN A 21 -24.62 46.76 -16.07
CA GLN A 21 -25.65 47.41 -15.25
C GLN A 21 -25.39 47.24 -13.75
N THR A 22 -25.38 48.36 -13.04
CA THR A 22 -25.17 48.53 -11.59
C THR A 22 -26.44 48.27 -10.77
N SER A 23 -26.27 47.66 -9.59
CA SER A 23 -27.18 47.80 -8.43
C SER A 23 -26.35 47.80 -7.14
N PRO A 24 -26.61 48.69 -6.17
CA PRO A 24 -25.81 48.77 -4.95
C PRO A 24 -26.50 47.99 -3.82
N GLU A 25 -25.91 46.89 -3.35
CA GLU A 25 -26.35 46.28 -2.09
C GLU A 25 -25.18 45.86 -1.19
N SER A 26 -25.20 46.51 -0.02
CA SER A 26 -24.76 46.07 1.29
C SER A 26 -23.41 45.36 1.47
N LYS A 27 -22.52 46.08 2.13
CA LYS A 27 -21.26 45.61 2.73
C LYS A 27 -21.52 44.46 3.70
N THR A 28 -20.88 43.32 3.44
CA THR A 28 -20.41 42.41 4.49
C THR A 28 -19.07 41.87 4.02
N THR A 29 -17.99 42.50 4.51
CA THR A 29 -16.63 42.04 4.29
C THR A 29 -16.40 40.79 5.15
N THR A 30 -16.76 39.63 4.62
CA THR A 30 -16.25 38.36 5.10
C THR A 30 -14.93 38.12 4.37
N THR A 31 -13.83 38.28 5.08
CA THR A 31 -12.51 37.78 4.66
C THR A 31 -12.64 36.28 4.48
N ILE A 32 -12.82 35.85 3.23
CA ILE A 32 -12.57 34.46 2.84
C ILE A 32 -11.06 34.38 2.75
N ASP A 33 -10.44 33.84 3.80
CA ASP A 33 -9.08 33.34 3.71
C ASP A 33 -9.06 32.32 2.57
N THR A 34 -8.58 32.76 1.42
CA THR A 34 -8.07 31.88 0.38
C THR A 34 -7.00 31.01 1.05
N LEU A 35 -7.41 29.81 1.44
CA LEU A 35 -6.51 28.70 1.75
C LEU A 35 -5.56 28.61 0.57
N ASP A 36 -4.35 29.12 0.81
CA ASP A 36 -3.20 28.96 -0.05
C ASP A 36 -3.08 27.46 -0.29
N ASN A 37 -3.48 27.02 -1.49
CA ASN A 37 -3.17 25.71 -2.01
C ASN A 37 -1.66 25.71 -2.24
N ASN A 38 -0.92 25.59 -1.14
CA ASN A 38 0.49 25.29 -1.12
C ASN A 38 0.65 23.99 -1.90
N SER A 39 1.01 24.14 -3.17
CA SER A 39 1.62 23.09 -3.96
C SER A 39 2.84 22.64 -3.17
N LYS A 40 2.66 21.62 -2.32
CA LYS A 40 3.76 20.91 -1.68
C LYS A 40 4.65 20.49 -2.84
N ILE A 41 5.80 21.14 -2.95
CA ILE A 41 6.87 20.70 -3.84
C ILE A 41 7.16 19.29 -3.33
N GLU A 42 6.79 18.28 -4.12
CA GLU A 42 7.16 16.90 -3.83
C GLU A 42 8.68 16.86 -3.83
N GLU A 43 9.28 16.83 -2.64
CA GLU A 43 10.71 16.64 -2.51
C GLU A 43 11.03 15.26 -3.08
N LYS A 44 11.57 15.28 -4.30
CA LYS A 44 11.98 14.06 -4.99
C LYS A 44 13.05 13.36 -4.15
N PHE A 45 12.82 12.08 -3.84
CA PHE A 45 13.77 11.25 -3.12
C PHE A 45 15.19 11.37 -3.73
N LYS A 46 16.17 11.70 -2.89
CA LYS A 46 17.57 11.79 -3.30
C LYS A 46 18.18 10.38 -3.25
N PRO A 47 18.75 9.86 -4.36
CA PRO A 47 19.36 8.54 -4.35
C PRO A 47 20.43 8.40 -3.27
N ILE A 48 20.45 7.24 -2.61
CA ILE A 48 21.40 6.89 -1.56
C ILE A 48 22.32 5.79 -2.08
N LYS A 49 23.62 5.91 -1.82
CA LYS A 49 24.59 4.85 -2.08
C LYS A 49 25.04 4.27 -0.74
N PRO A 50 24.56 3.08 -0.35
CA PRO A 50 24.99 2.45 0.89
C PRO A 50 26.46 2.02 0.79
N ASP A 51 27.24 2.16 1.87
CA ASP A 51 28.62 1.64 1.92
C ASP A 51 28.64 0.09 1.96
N TYR A 52 27.57 -0.52 2.51
CA TYR A 52 27.39 -1.97 2.53
C TYR A 52 26.46 -2.43 1.41
N CYS A 53 26.92 -3.33 0.55
CA CYS A 53 26.12 -3.86 -0.55
C CYS A 53 25.57 -5.26 -0.23
N LEU A 54 24.24 -5.39 -0.26
CA LEU A 54 23.58 -6.69 -0.20
C LEU A 54 23.86 -7.51 -1.47
N LYS A 55 23.92 -8.84 -1.31
CA LYS A 55 24.07 -9.79 -2.43
C LYS A 55 22.71 -10.35 -2.84
N PHE A 56 22.37 -10.22 -4.12
CA PHE A 56 21.10 -10.68 -4.70
C PHE A 56 21.34 -11.81 -5.72
N GLU A 57 21.50 -13.03 -5.24
CA GLU A 57 21.88 -14.18 -6.07
C GLU A 57 20.75 -14.65 -6.99
N ASN A 58 19.51 -14.64 -6.49
CA ASN A 58 18.35 -15.20 -7.18
C ASN A 58 17.36 -14.12 -7.64
N ASP A 59 16.30 -14.53 -8.36
CA ASP A 59 15.19 -13.64 -8.73
C ASP A 59 14.35 -13.20 -7.52
N SER A 60 14.43 -13.94 -6.42
CA SER A 60 13.87 -13.56 -5.14
C SER A 60 14.64 -14.23 -4.01
N GLY A 61 14.60 -13.63 -2.82
CA GLY A 61 15.25 -14.22 -1.66
C GLY A 61 14.93 -13.48 -0.37
N TYR A 62 15.53 -13.95 0.71
CA TYR A 62 15.40 -13.38 2.04
C TYR A 62 16.71 -12.68 2.43
N ILE A 63 16.59 -11.66 3.26
CA ILE A 63 17.71 -10.95 3.89
C ILE A 63 17.69 -11.30 5.36
N LEU A 64 18.84 -11.77 5.87
CA LEU A 64 19.00 -12.06 7.28
C LEU A 64 19.21 -10.76 8.08
N ALA A 65 18.86 -10.82 9.36
CA ALA A 65 19.05 -9.78 10.36
C ALA A 65 20.40 -9.07 10.27
N GLU A 66 21.48 -9.85 10.28
CA GLU A 66 22.84 -9.34 10.32
C GLU A 66 23.16 -8.48 9.10
N GLU A 67 22.77 -8.96 7.92
CA GLU A 67 23.01 -8.29 6.64
C GLU A 67 22.10 -7.08 6.47
N GLY A 68 20.85 -7.19 6.92
CA GLY A 68 19.87 -6.11 6.95
C GLY A 68 20.33 -4.93 7.80
N LYS A 69 20.85 -5.21 9.01
CA LYS A 69 21.44 -4.21 9.91
C LYS A 69 22.57 -3.43 9.25
N LYS A 70 23.58 -4.13 8.71
CA LYS A 70 24.73 -3.51 8.02
C LYS A 70 24.26 -2.61 6.87
N PHE A 71 23.32 -3.10 6.07
CA PHE A 71 22.78 -2.36 4.94
C PHE A 71 22.07 -1.07 5.38
N LEU A 72 21.09 -1.16 6.29
CA LEU A 72 20.30 -0.01 6.72
C LEU A 72 21.14 1.07 7.42
N TYR A 73 22.11 0.68 8.25
CA TYR A 73 23.02 1.63 8.90
C TYR A 73 23.95 2.30 7.89
N SER A 74 24.49 1.56 6.93
CA SER A 74 25.35 2.13 5.87
C SER A 74 24.58 3.07 4.92
N ALA A 75 23.26 2.95 4.86
CA ALA A 75 22.37 3.83 4.10
C ALA A 75 21.83 5.00 4.95
N SER A 76 22.17 5.08 6.24
CA SER A 76 21.61 6.04 7.21
C SER A 76 20.08 6.03 7.26
N LEU A 77 19.46 4.86 7.12
CA LEU A 77 18.00 4.69 7.13
C LEU A 77 17.45 4.33 8.51
N SER A 78 18.27 3.69 9.37
CA SER A 78 17.96 3.39 10.77
C SER A 78 19.12 3.82 11.67
N ASP A 79 18.83 4.11 12.94
CA ASP A 79 19.81 4.44 13.98
C ASP A 79 20.36 3.16 14.64
N THR A 80 21.54 3.29 15.25
CA THR A 80 22.35 2.20 15.81
C THR A 80 22.05 1.88 17.27
N PHE A 81 21.09 2.53 17.93
CA PHE A 81 20.94 2.46 19.39
C PHE A 81 19.60 1.89 19.86
N GLY A 82 19.63 0.76 20.59
CA GLY A 82 18.50 0.27 21.39
C GLY A 82 17.33 -0.27 20.57
N GLY A 83 17.60 -0.68 19.33
CA GLY A 83 16.57 -1.19 18.42
C GLY A 83 16.13 -2.61 18.79
N TYR A 84 14.95 -3.00 18.29
CA TYR A 84 14.38 -4.36 18.43
C TYR A 84 15.41 -5.47 18.11
N TRP A 85 16.31 -5.19 17.17
CA TRP A 85 17.26 -6.16 16.63
C TRP A 85 18.59 -6.27 17.38
N ASP A 86 18.79 -5.48 18.44
CA ASP A 86 19.90 -5.71 19.37
C ASP A 86 19.69 -7.01 20.16
N ASN A 87 18.43 -7.47 20.26
CA ASN A 87 18.02 -8.69 20.95
C ASN A 87 17.58 -9.82 20.02
N SER A 88 17.48 -9.59 18.70
CA SER A 88 17.08 -10.59 17.70
C SER A 88 18.23 -11.52 17.31
N ASP A 89 17.94 -12.77 16.97
CA ASP A 89 18.94 -13.68 16.42
C ASP A 89 19.43 -13.19 15.03
N ASN A 90 20.74 -13.23 14.78
CA ASN A 90 21.34 -12.86 13.50
C ASN A 90 20.82 -13.73 12.32
N ALA A 91 20.28 -14.92 12.62
CA ALA A 91 19.66 -15.82 11.64
C ALA A 91 18.18 -15.48 11.33
N GLU A 92 17.57 -14.53 12.04
CA GLU A 92 16.19 -14.11 11.75
C GLU A 92 16.07 -13.44 10.38
N ILE A 93 14.89 -13.57 9.75
CA ILE A 93 14.61 -12.97 8.45
C ILE A 93 14.19 -11.51 8.67
N ALA A 94 15.00 -10.55 8.20
CA ALA A 94 14.73 -9.12 8.28
C ALA A 94 14.09 -8.55 7.01
N GLY A 95 14.37 -9.16 5.86
CA GLY A 95 13.91 -8.64 4.58
C GLY A 95 13.55 -9.71 3.56
N LYS A 96 12.85 -9.30 2.51
CA LYS A 96 12.58 -10.10 1.32
C LYS A 96 12.72 -9.23 0.08
N TYR A 97 13.30 -9.79 -0.97
CA TYR A 97 13.52 -9.07 -2.22
C TYR A 97 13.01 -9.82 -3.44
N TYR A 98 12.82 -9.07 -4.53
CA TYR A 98 12.53 -9.58 -5.86
C TYR A 98 13.29 -8.76 -6.92
N LYS A 99 13.89 -9.43 -7.91
CA LYS A 99 14.38 -8.81 -9.14
C LYS A 99 13.20 -8.33 -9.99
N THR A 100 13.31 -7.12 -10.51
CA THR A 100 12.34 -6.52 -11.44
C THR A 100 12.72 -6.85 -12.89
N LYS A 101 11.78 -6.64 -13.81
CA LYS A 101 12.05 -6.81 -15.26
C LYS A 101 13.07 -5.79 -15.79
N SER A 102 13.25 -4.66 -15.11
CA SER A 102 14.25 -3.62 -15.44
C SER A 102 15.60 -3.87 -14.78
N ASN A 103 15.84 -5.06 -14.21
CA ASN A 103 17.08 -5.43 -13.52
C ASN A 103 17.38 -4.59 -12.27
N SER A 104 16.36 -3.91 -11.71
CA SER A 104 16.42 -3.36 -10.35
C SER A 104 15.94 -4.40 -9.34
N ILE A 105 16.10 -4.11 -8.06
CA ILE A 105 15.65 -4.94 -6.94
C ILE A 105 14.58 -4.18 -6.18
N TYR A 106 13.44 -4.82 -5.92
CA TYR A 106 12.50 -4.35 -4.89
C TYR A 106 12.79 -5.09 -3.60
N LEU A 107 13.20 -4.35 -2.57
CA LEU A 107 13.53 -4.86 -1.24
C LEU A 107 12.50 -4.34 -0.24
N CYS A 108 11.85 -5.24 0.48
CA CYS A 108 11.09 -4.91 1.68
C CYS A 108 11.88 -5.40 2.89
N ILE A 109 12.24 -4.50 3.80
CA ILE A 109 13.04 -4.81 4.99
C ILE A 109 12.49 -4.06 6.19
N ARG A 110 12.47 -4.72 7.35
CA ARG A 110 11.94 -4.13 8.58
C ARG A 110 12.79 -2.93 9.02
N ASP A 111 12.13 -1.85 9.43
CA ASP A 111 12.76 -0.70 10.11
C ASP A 111 13.21 -1.15 11.50
N LEU A 112 14.48 -0.90 11.82
CA LEU A 112 15.14 -1.46 13.00
C LEU A 112 14.96 -0.60 14.25
N ASP A 113 14.48 0.64 14.09
CA ASP A 113 14.39 1.64 15.16
C ASP A 113 13.17 1.45 16.07
N LYS A 114 12.22 0.58 15.70
CA LYS A 114 10.90 0.49 16.38
C LYS A 114 10.57 -0.94 16.84
N GLU A 115 10.51 -1.10 18.16
CA GLU A 115 10.16 -2.37 18.83
C GLU A 115 8.65 -2.66 18.84
N ALA A 116 7.82 -1.65 19.09
CA ALA A 116 6.37 -1.84 19.25
C ALA A 116 5.56 -1.85 17.94
N TRP A 117 6.12 -1.29 16.87
CA TRP A 117 5.44 -1.13 15.58
C TRP A 117 6.38 -1.53 14.46
N SER A 118 6.00 -2.50 13.64
CA SER A 118 6.87 -3.02 12.58
C SER A 118 6.72 -2.17 11.33
N ASP A 119 7.40 -1.04 11.27
CA ASP A 119 7.51 -0.32 10.00
C ASP A 119 8.46 -1.09 9.06
N TYR A 120 8.24 -0.96 7.75
CA TYR A 120 9.08 -1.57 6.73
C TYR A 120 9.54 -0.51 5.75
N PHE A 121 10.81 -0.54 5.38
CA PHE A 121 11.32 0.15 4.22
C PHE A 121 11.05 -0.67 2.97
N LEU A 122 10.41 -0.06 2.00
CA LEU A 122 10.24 -0.60 0.67
C LEU A 122 11.09 0.21 -0.31
N MET A 123 12.10 -0.43 -0.90
CA MET A 123 13.15 0.24 -1.67
C MET A 123 13.27 -0.30 -3.09
N GLU A 124 13.58 0.59 -4.02
CA GLU A 124 14.11 0.24 -5.35
C GLU A 124 15.62 0.43 -5.36
N ILE A 125 16.36 -0.65 -5.61
CA ILE A 125 17.82 -0.67 -5.66
C ILE A 125 18.26 -0.99 -7.08
N LEU A 126 19.12 -0.15 -7.66
CA LEU A 126 19.70 -0.37 -8.98
C LEU A 126 20.79 -1.46 -8.94
N SER A 127 21.19 -1.93 -10.12
CA SER A 127 22.23 -2.97 -10.26
C SER A 127 23.59 -2.56 -9.70
N ASP A 128 23.86 -1.26 -9.57
CA ASP A 128 25.08 -0.76 -8.96
C ASP A 128 25.00 -0.76 -7.42
N GLY A 129 23.84 -0.99 -6.82
CA GLY A 129 23.58 -0.96 -5.38
C GLY A 129 22.98 0.37 -4.87
N SER A 130 22.72 1.34 -5.75
CA SER A 130 22.12 2.63 -5.35
C SER A 130 20.63 2.47 -5.07
N ILE A 131 20.16 2.98 -3.92
CA ILE A 131 18.74 3.11 -3.60
C ILE A 131 18.21 4.35 -4.32
N VAL A 132 17.24 4.19 -5.21
CA VAL A 132 16.67 5.29 -6.01
C VAL A 132 15.23 5.62 -5.65
N ASN A 133 14.60 4.80 -4.83
CA ASN A 133 13.31 5.06 -4.20
C ASN A 133 13.27 4.33 -2.84
N CYS A 134 12.66 4.95 -1.84
CA CYS A 134 12.52 4.37 -0.50
C CYS A 134 11.27 4.95 0.16
N GLU A 135 10.33 4.08 0.49
CA GLU A 135 9.07 4.46 1.15
C GLU A 135 8.91 3.67 2.45
N LYS A 136 8.34 4.30 3.47
CA LYS A 136 7.96 3.61 4.70
C LYS A 136 6.55 3.04 4.56
N TYR A 137 6.42 1.74 4.80
CA TYR A 137 5.16 1.02 4.85
C TYR A 137 4.94 0.56 6.27
N SER A 138 3.99 1.22 6.93
CA SER A 138 3.59 0.87 8.28
C SER A 138 2.80 -0.42 8.32
N HIS A 139 3.17 -1.22 9.30
CA HIS A 139 2.36 -2.30 9.81
C HIS A 139 1.64 -1.85 11.07
N GLY A 140 0.39 -2.28 11.25
CA GLY A 140 -0.32 -2.04 12.50
C GLY A 140 0.28 -2.82 13.67
N ASN A 141 -0.45 -2.84 14.79
CA ASN A 141 -0.01 -3.55 15.97
C ASN A 141 -0.07 -5.07 15.73
N TYR A 142 1.00 -5.79 16.08
CA TYR A 142 1.15 -7.24 15.94
C TYR A 142 1.18 -7.79 14.49
N GLU A 143 2.19 -8.61 14.17
CA GLU A 143 2.35 -9.33 12.89
C GLU A 143 1.40 -10.55 12.73
N CYS A 144 0.19 -10.46 13.30
CA CYS A 144 -0.74 -11.57 13.45
C CYS A 144 -1.24 -12.15 12.12
N CYS A 145 -1.41 -11.31 11.07
CA CYS A 145 -1.84 -11.76 9.74
C CYS A 145 -0.71 -12.37 8.91
N TRP A 146 0.51 -12.44 9.43
CA TRP A 146 1.68 -12.97 8.73
C TRP A 146 2.18 -14.32 9.23
N GLY A 147 1.79 -14.73 10.45
CA GLY A 147 2.30 -15.97 11.04
C GLY A 147 3.84 -16.00 11.10
N GLY A 148 4.46 -14.86 11.40
CA GLY A 148 5.92 -14.70 11.50
C GLY A 148 6.67 -14.61 10.17
N LYS A 149 6.03 -14.18 9.09
CA LYS A 149 6.67 -14.00 7.76
C LYS A 149 6.60 -12.54 7.32
N ILE A 150 7.50 -12.12 6.43
CA ILE A 150 7.43 -10.78 5.84
C ILE A 150 6.24 -10.71 4.87
N GLY A 151 5.36 -9.72 5.07
CA GLY A 151 4.14 -9.49 4.29
C GLY A 151 4.34 -9.10 2.81
N PHE A 152 5.57 -9.16 2.31
CA PHE A 152 5.95 -8.75 0.96
C PHE A 152 5.98 -9.93 -0.02
N PHE A 153 5.15 -9.89 -1.06
CA PHE A 153 5.08 -10.95 -2.06
C PHE A 153 4.82 -10.45 -3.47
N LYS A 154 5.01 -11.34 -4.44
CA LYS A 154 4.81 -11.06 -5.87
C LYS A 154 3.71 -11.95 -6.45
N ILE A 155 2.82 -11.37 -7.24
CA ILE A 155 1.81 -12.08 -8.03
C ILE A 155 1.93 -11.59 -9.47
N ASN A 156 2.37 -12.46 -10.39
CA ASN A 156 2.69 -12.08 -11.76
C ASN A 156 3.64 -10.87 -11.79
N ASP A 157 3.21 -9.76 -12.39
CA ASP A 157 3.99 -8.52 -12.51
C ASP A 157 3.71 -7.51 -11.38
N PHE A 158 2.93 -7.90 -10.37
CA PHE A 158 2.57 -7.06 -9.24
C PHE A 158 3.36 -7.43 -8.00
N TYR A 159 3.74 -6.42 -7.25
CA TYR A 159 4.30 -6.53 -5.91
C TYR A 159 3.21 -6.17 -4.91
N CYS A 160 3.19 -6.86 -3.78
CA CYS A 160 2.16 -6.76 -2.78
C CYS A 160 2.81 -6.62 -1.41
N PHE A 161 2.39 -5.62 -0.62
CA PHE A 161 2.67 -5.53 0.79
C PHE A 161 1.37 -5.74 1.56
N LYS A 162 1.34 -6.76 2.41
CA LYS A 162 0.20 -7.06 3.28
C LYS A 162 0.42 -6.40 4.61
N SER A 163 -0.41 -5.45 5.04
CA SER A 163 -0.38 -4.89 6.40
C SER A 163 -1.48 -5.51 7.26
N CYS A 164 -1.25 -5.67 8.56
CA CYS A 164 -2.31 -6.00 9.52
C CYS A 164 -2.72 -4.75 10.29
N GLY A 165 -3.98 -4.66 10.69
CA GLY A 165 -4.43 -3.71 11.69
C GLY A 165 -5.20 -4.44 12.78
N THR A 166 -4.84 -4.23 14.06
CA THR A 166 -5.55 -4.85 15.18
C THR A 166 -6.11 -3.80 16.14
N GLY A 167 -7.27 -4.09 16.72
CA GLY A 167 -7.87 -3.40 17.85
C GLY A 167 -8.51 -4.39 18.82
N SER A 168 -9.05 -3.93 19.95
CA SER A 168 -9.52 -4.77 21.07
C SER A 168 -10.57 -5.84 20.72
N GLY A 169 -11.21 -5.75 19.56
CA GLY A 169 -12.14 -6.77 19.04
C GLY A 169 -11.99 -7.01 17.53
N TYR A 170 -10.90 -6.54 16.92
CA TYR A 170 -10.75 -6.49 15.47
C TYR A 170 -9.35 -6.89 15.03
N CYS A 171 -9.25 -7.66 13.96
CA CYS A 171 -8.01 -7.94 13.26
C CYS A 171 -8.27 -7.90 11.75
N GLY A 172 -7.85 -6.82 11.10
CA GLY A 172 -7.95 -6.62 9.67
C GLY A 172 -6.66 -6.91 8.94
N THR A 173 -6.78 -7.19 7.64
CA THR A 173 -5.67 -7.32 6.71
C THR A 173 -5.91 -6.42 5.50
N GLN A 174 -4.95 -5.56 5.23
CA GLN A 174 -4.91 -4.65 4.08
C GLN A 174 -3.82 -5.10 3.11
N LEU A 175 -4.10 -5.02 1.81
CA LEU A 175 -3.13 -5.28 0.74
C LEU A 175 -2.86 -3.99 -0.02
N TYR A 176 -1.59 -3.64 -0.10
CA TYR A 176 -1.05 -2.60 -0.96
C TYR A 176 -0.43 -3.28 -2.16
N ILE A 177 -0.92 -2.98 -3.36
CA ILE A 177 -0.50 -3.65 -4.59
C ILE A 177 0.08 -2.59 -5.52
N PHE A 178 1.22 -2.86 -6.13
CA PHE A 178 1.88 -1.86 -6.97
C PHE A 178 2.79 -2.51 -8.01
N LYS A 179 3.02 -1.77 -9.11
CA LYS A 179 4.07 -2.06 -10.10
C LYS A 179 5.32 -1.19 -9.89
N LYS A 180 5.15 -0.06 -9.19
CA LYS A 180 6.20 0.88 -8.80
C LYS A 180 5.99 1.28 -7.36
N ILE A 181 7.07 1.42 -6.60
CA ILE A 181 7.00 1.86 -5.22
C ILE A 181 6.46 3.30 -5.18
N ILE A 182 5.38 3.48 -4.44
CA ILE A 182 4.74 4.77 -4.17
C ILE A 182 4.45 4.87 -2.66
N PRO A 183 4.27 6.08 -2.11
CA PRO A 183 3.95 6.24 -0.70
C PRO A 183 2.71 5.43 -0.29
N GLN A 184 2.72 4.88 0.92
CA GLN A 184 1.64 4.01 1.40
C GLN A 184 0.32 4.76 1.53
N GLU A 185 0.38 6.01 2.01
CA GLU A 185 -0.76 6.92 2.18
C GLU A 185 -1.37 7.40 0.86
N SER A 186 -0.61 7.29 -0.24
CA SER A 186 -1.10 7.59 -1.58
C SER A 186 -1.87 6.42 -2.20
N GLN A 187 -1.97 5.27 -1.50
CA GLN A 187 -2.68 4.09 -1.98
C GLN A 187 -4.01 3.89 -1.25
N ASN A 188 -4.98 3.36 -1.99
CA ASN A 188 -6.17 2.77 -1.39
C ASN A 188 -5.87 1.31 -1.02
N PRO A 189 -5.80 0.95 0.27
CA PRO A 189 -5.59 -0.43 0.65
C PRO A 189 -6.77 -1.31 0.23
N ILE A 190 -6.47 -2.50 -0.26
CA ILE A 190 -7.49 -3.53 -0.53
C ILE A 190 -7.67 -4.37 0.73
N TYR A 191 -8.83 -4.29 1.36
CA TYR A 191 -9.17 -5.18 2.46
C TYR A 191 -9.26 -6.63 1.96
N SER A 192 -8.41 -7.49 2.50
CA SER A 192 -8.30 -8.90 2.08
C SER A 192 -8.77 -9.89 3.13
N GLY A 193 -9.00 -9.41 4.35
CA GLY A 193 -9.62 -10.19 5.38
C GLY A 193 -9.84 -9.34 6.61
N TYR A 194 -10.76 -9.78 7.44
CA TYR A 194 -10.85 -9.29 8.80
C TYR A 194 -11.51 -10.32 9.70
N LEU A 195 -11.26 -10.18 10.99
CA LEU A 195 -11.95 -10.85 12.07
C LEU A 195 -12.49 -9.78 12.99
N GLU A 196 -13.77 -9.85 13.31
CA GLU A 196 -14.40 -8.98 14.29
C GLU A 196 -15.21 -9.83 15.28
N SER A 197 -14.99 -9.58 16.57
CA SER A 197 -15.81 -10.11 17.64
C SER A 197 -16.83 -9.05 18.04
N ILE A 198 -18.10 -9.32 17.83
CA ILE A 198 -19.19 -8.44 18.26
C ILE A 198 -19.47 -8.76 19.74
N TRP A 199 -19.03 -7.87 20.61
CA TRP A 199 -19.22 -8.00 22.06
C TRP A 199 -20.70 -7.83 22.43
N GLY A 200 -21.33 -8.89 22.95
CA GLY A 200 -22.74 -8.91 23.34
C GLY A 200 -23.15 -10.24 23.97
N LYS A 201 -24.42 -10.39 24.35
CA LYS A 201 -24.96 -11.59 25.04
C LYS A 201 -24.75 -12.91 24.28
N GLU A 202 -24.49 -12.85 22.97
CA GLU A 202 -24.37 -14.04 22.12
C GLU A 202 -22.98 -14.25 21.48
N MET A 203 -22.00 -13.37 21.75
CA MET A 203 -20.64 -13.38 21.17
C MET A 203 -20.60 -13.89 19.72
N GLU A 204 -21.19 -13.11 18.82
CA GLU A 204 -21.10 -13.39 17.39
C GLU A 204 -19.75 -12.92 16.85
N GLU A 205 -19.22 -13.70 15.92
CA GLU A 205 -17.97 -13.41 15.25
C GLU A 205 -18.18 -13.40 13.74
N GLU A 206 -17.57 -12.41 13.10
CA GLU A 206 -17.48 -12.32 11.66
C GLU A 206 -16.05 -12.56 11.19
N ARG A 207 -15.90 -13.42 10.17
CA ARG A 207 -14.63 -13.70 9.51
C ARG A 207 -14.77 -13.46 8.01
N VAL A 208 -13.95 -12.56 7.48
CA VAL A 208 -13.72 -12.42 6.05
C VAL A 208 -12.33 -12.93 5.71
N SER A 209 -12.27 -13.82 4.73
CA SER A 209 -11.03 -14.23 4.08
C SER A 209 -11.13 -13.98 2.58
N SER A 210 -9.99 -13.86 1.92
CA SER A 210 -9.95 -13.75 0.46
C SER A 210 -8.80 -14.55 -0.14
N SER A 211 -8.99 -14.91 -1.42
CA SER A 211 -7.93 -15.38 -2.29
C SER A 211 -7.73 -14.38 -3.43
N ILE A 212 -6.49 -14.04 -3.73
CA ILE A 212 -6.12 -13.07 -4.76
C ILE A 212 -5.62 -13.77 -6.03
N LYS A 213 -6.01 -13.26 -7.19
CA LYS A 213 -5.49 -13.65 -8.51
C LYS A 213 -5.26 -12.41 -9.36
N ALA A 214 -4.23 -12.44 -10.20
CA ALA A 214 -4.01 -11.42 -11.22
C ALA A 214 -4.42 -11.98 -12.60
N LYS A 215 -5.18 -11.19 -13.37
CA LYS A 215 -5.62 -11.50 -14.73
C LYS A 215 -5.30 -10.31 -15.65
N GLY A 216 -4.18 -10.38 -16.36
CA GLY A 216 -3.66 -9.22 -17.09
C GLY A 216 -3.31 -8.10 -16.11
N ASP A 217 -3.83 -6.90 -16.36
CA ASP A 217 -3.65 -5.73 -15.48
C ASP A 217 -4.66 -5.64 -14.34
N THR A 218 -5.50 -6.65 -14.17
CA THR A 218 -6.58 -6.67 -13.19
C THR A 218 -6.25 -7.56 -12.00
N ILE A 219 -6.61 -7.11 -10.81
CA ILE A 219 -6.58 -7.91 -9.58
C ILE A 219 -8.00 -8.38 -9.26
N VAL A 220 -8.15 -9.66 -8.95
CA VAL A 220 -9.44 -10.27 -8.60
C VAL A 220 -9.31 -10.89 -7.22
N LEU A 221 -10.13 -10.42 -6.28
CA LEU A 221 -10.24 -11.04 -4.95
C LEU A 221 -11.56 -11.80 -4.88
N SER A 222 -11.48 -13.09 -4.56
CA SER A 222 -12.64 -13.91 -4.20
C SER A 222 -12.73 -13.99 -2.68
N TYR A 223 -13.82 -13.47 -2.14
CA TYR A 223 -14.07 -13.36 -0.70
C TYR A 223 -14.96 -14.48 -0.19
N GLN A 224 -14.76 -14.84 1.08
CA GLN A 224 -15.68 -15.62 1.86
C GLN A 224 -15.94 -14.90 3.19
N ARG A 225 -17.19 -14.47 3.39
CA ARG A 225 -17.70 -13.84 4.61
C ARG A 225 -18.48 -14.87 5.40
N ASN A 226 -18.03 -15.19 6.61
CA ASN A 226 -18.67 -16.15 7.51
C ASN A 226 -19.07 -15.45 8.79
N ARG A 227 -20.31 -15.65 9.24
CA ARG A 227 -20.81 -15.21 10.55
C ARG A 227 -21.20 -16.44 11.37
N GLY A 228 -21.01 -16.37 12.68
CA GLY A 228 -21.36 -17.48 13.55
C GLY A 228 -20.98 -17.23 15.01
N LYS A 229 -21.08 -18.28 15.82
CA LYS A 229 -20.68 -18.26 17.22
C LYS A 229 -19.39 -19.04 17.42
N ARG A 230 -18.45 -18.47 18.18
CA ARG A 230 -17.22 -19.18 18.53
C ARG A 230 -17.53 -20.31 19.51
N ASN A 231 -17.09 -21.51 19.19
CA ASN A 231 -17.09 -22.63 20.11
C ASN A 231 -15.95 -22.44 21.12
N GLU A 232 -16.27 -22.16 22.38
CA GLU A 232 -15.28 -21.87 23.42
C GLU A 232 -14.29 -23.03 23.66
N LYS A 233 -14.71 -24.28 23.44
CA LYS A 233 -13.86 -25.46 23.67
C LYS A 233 -12.84 -25.68 22.56
N THR A 234 -13.21 -25.38 21.30
CA THR A 234 -12.38 -25.68 20.12
C THR A 234 -11.81 -24.43 19.47
N ASN A 235 -12.24 -23.24 19.89
CA ASN A 235 -11.96 -21.95 19.26
C ASN A 235 -12.38 -21.87 17.78
N GLN A 236 -13.22 -22.82 17.32
CA GLN A 236 -13.73 -22.86 15.95
C GLN A 236 -15.00 -22.01 15.82
N LEU A 237 -15.20 -21.39 14.65
CA LEU A 237 -16.42 -20.65 14.34
C LEU A 237 -17.50 -21.64 13.86
N ASN A 238 -18.59 -21.75 14.61
CA ASN A 238 -19.78 -22.45 14.17
C ASN A 238 -20.56 -21.52 13.22
N ILE A 239 -20.36 -21.72 11.91
CA ILE A 239 -20.90 -20.84 10.87
C ILE A 239 -22.43 -20.98 10.80
N THR A 240 -23.13 -19.86 10.96
CA THR A 240 -24.60 -19.76 10.80
C THR A 240 -24.98 -19.07 9.49
N ALA A 241 -24.11 -18.20 8.97
CA ALA A 241 -24.28 -17.57 7.66
C ALA A 241 -22.95 -17.50 6.90
N SER A 242 -22.99 -17.75 5.58
CA SER A 242 -21.83 -17.67 4.70
C SER A 242 -22.21 -17.02 3.38
N LYS A 243 -21.38 -16.08 2.92
CA LYS A 243 -21.53 -15.41 1.63
C LYS A 243 -20.20 -15.43 0.89
N LYS A 244 -20.25 -15.76 -0.40
CA LYS A 244 -19.11 -15.68 -1.32
C LYS A 244 -19.40 -14.64 -2.37
N PHE A 245 -18.40 -13.82 -2.67
CA PHE A 245 -18.49 -12.80 -3.71
C PHE A 245 -17.09 -12.56 -4.27
N THR A 246 -17.02 -11.89 -5.41
CA THR A 246 -15.74 -11.58 -6.07
C THR A 246 -15.75 -10.11 -6.42
N VAL A 247 -14.62 -9.45 -6.17
CA VAL A 247 -14.41 -8.06 -6.52
C VAL A 247 -13.23 -7.95 -7.45
N MET A 248 -13.44 -7.20 -8.52
CA MET A 248 -12.42 -6.89 -9.50
C MET A 248 -11.86 -5.50 -9.20
N PHE A 249 -10.54 -5.39 -9.17
CA PHE A 249 -9.82 -4.15 -8.95
C PHE A 249 -9.05 -3.77 -10.21
N LEU A 250 -9.28 -2.55 -10.66
CA LEU A 250 -8.62 -1.97 -11.82
C LEU A 250 -7.58 -0.94 -11.36
N PRO A 251 -6.40 -0.91 -12.01
CA PRO A 251 -5.37 0.06 -11.71
C PRO A 251 -5.78 1.42 -12.28
N ALA A 252 -5.54 2.45 -11.48
CA ALA A 252 -5.63 3.85 -11.86
C ALA A 252 -4.30 4.33 -12.45
N LYS A 253 -4.30 5.53 -13.05
CA LYS A 253 -3.10 6.10 -13.69
C LYS A 253 -1.98 6.43 -12.70
N ASP A 254 -2.32 6.65 -11.44
CA ASP A 254 -1.42 6.98 -10.32
C ASP A 254 -0.96 5.75 -9.53
N GLY A 255 -1.37 4.54 -9.92
CA GLY A 255 -1.03 3.30 -9.20
C GLY A 255 -2.00 2.95 -8.07
N VAL A 256 -3.08 3.72 -7.89
CA VAL A 256 -4.18 3.39 -6.98
C VAL A 256 -5.06 2.29 -7.56
N TRP A 257 -5.73 1.52 -6.70
CA TRP A 257 -6.69 0.49 -7.13
C TRP A 257 -8.13 0.89 -6.84
N TYR A 258 -9.02 0.64 -7.79
CA TYR A 258 -10.45 0.85 -7.62
C TYR A 258 -11.23 -0.44 -7.81
N ALA A 259 -12.11 -0.74 -6.87
CA ALA A 259 -13.08 -1.81 -7.00
C ALA A 259 -14.13 -1.44 -8.06
N THR A 260 -14.43 -2.35 -8.99
CA THR A 260 -15.52 -2.14 -9.95
C THR A 260 -16.91 -2.17 -9.30
N ASP A 261 -17.01 -2.86 -8.16
CA ASP A 261 -18.17 -2.85 -7.28
C ASP A 261 -17.68 -2.97 -5.83
N SER A 262 -17.95 -1.93 -5.04
CA SER A 262 -17.59 -1.85 -3.62
C SER A 262 -18.76 -2.05 -2.68
N THR A 263 -19.94 -2.44 -3.19
CA THR A 263 -21.16 -2.59 -2.38
C THR A 263 -20.94 -3.59 -1.25
N GLU A 264 -20.53 -4.81 -1.62
CA GLU A 264 -20.27 -5.88 -0.65
C GLU A 264 -19.08 -5.57 0.28
N ILE A 265 -18.10 -4.78 -0.18
CA ILE A 265 -16.96 -4.37 0.64
C ILE A 265 -17.40 -3.38 1.71
N ARG A 266 -18.24 -2.41 1.36
CA ARG A 266 -18.73 -1.40 2.30
C ARG A 266 -19.58 -2.03 3.40
N ASP A 267 -20.39 -3.04 3.07
CA ASP A 267 -21.26 -3.76 4.02
C ASP A 267 -20.53 -4.53 5.13
N PHE A 268 -19.20 -4.59 5.12
CA PHE A 268 -18.42 -5.22 6.18
C PHE A 268 -17.31 -4.33 6.76
N LEU A 269 -17.17 -3.11 6.25
CA LEU A 269 -16.29 -2.08 6.83
C LEU A 269 -17.04 -1.14 7.79
N TRP A 270 -18.37 -1.24 7.84
CA TRP A 270 -19.31 -0.44 8.62
C TRP A 270 -20.42 -1.33 9.17
#